data_AF-A0A8J3NKJ8-F1
#
_entry.id   AF-A0A8J3NKJ8-F1
#
_cell.length_a   1.000
_cell.length_b   1.000
_cell.length_c   1.000
_cell.angle_alpha   90.00
_cell.angle_beta   90.00
_cell.angle_gamma   90.00
#
_symmetry.space_group_name_H-M   'P 1'
#
loop_
_entity.id
_entity.type
_entity.pdbx_description
1 polymer ?
#
loop_
_entity_poly.entity_id
_entity_poly.type
_entity_poly.pdbx_seq_one_letter_code
_entity_poly.pdbx_strand_id
1 'polypeptide(L)'
;MDSDIVTAEQDLARLVAAQVAPEEDELFTVLDAAYRKDPARLTAGGSGDDEMLGFGVETMAALMTPVVLAVVTEVMRYLTEQYGTSLRSRLSLRRARRDAAATEPATPAIDDAQLAHVRSIVLDKCTQAGIDEGRSRLLADSVAGALRNGG
;
A
#
# COMPACT_ATOMS: atom_id res chain seq x y z
N MET A 1 -9.32 6.24 -12.88
CA MET A 1 -8.56 6.85 -11.77
C MET A 1 -7.54 7.80 -12.37
N ASP A 2 -7.26 8.92 -11.72
CA ASP A 2 -6.29 9.93 -12.20
C ASP A 2 -4.87 9.31 -12.26
N SER A 3 -4.10 9.61 -13.31
CA SER A 3 -2.79 8.96 -13.51
C SER A 3 -1.82 9.28 -12.39
N ASP A 4 -1.89 10.50 -11.84
CA ASP A 4 -1.06 10.94 -10.71
C ASP A 4 -1.35 10.15 -9.43
N ILE A 5 -2.62 9.78 -9.19
CA ILE A 5 -3.03 8.99 -8.03
C ILE A 5 -2.53 7.55 -8.17
N VAL A 6 -2.67 6.97 -9.36
CA VAL A 6 -2.19 5.60 -9.65
C VAL A 6 -0.69 5.51 -9.47
N THR A 7 0.07 6.50 -9.96
CA THR A 7 1.52 6.50 -9.78
C THR A 7 1.93 6.72 -8.32
N ALA A 8 1.25 7.60 -7.59
CA ALA A 8 1.51 7.78 -6.16
C ALA A 8 1.22 6.50 -5.34
N GLU A 9 0.15 5.79 -5.69
CA GLU A 9 -0.19 4.49 -5.11
C GLU A 9 0.93 3.47 -5.38
N GLN A 10 1.43 3.39 -6.61
CA GLN A 10 2.56 2.51 -6.98
C GLN A 10 3.83 2.83 -6.22
N ASP A 11 4.19 4.11 -6.14
CA ASP A 11 5.40 4.56 -5.46
C ASP A 11 5.34 4.23 -3.97
N LEU A 12 4.18 4.47 -3.34
CA LEU A 12 3.96 4.13 -1.94
C LEU A 12 4.01 2.62 -1.72
N ALA A 13 3.33 1.82 -2.56
CA ALA A 13 3.33 0.37 -2.46
C ALA A 13 4.74 -0.20 -2.64
N ARG A 14 5.54 0.31 -3.59
CA ARG A 14 6.93 -0.12 -3.80
C ARG A 14 7.81 0.19 -2.60
N LEU A 15 7.70 1.39 -2.06
CA LEU A 15 8.48 1.82 -0.90
C LEU A 15 8.15 0.99 0.35
N VAL A 16 6.87 0.67 0.56
CA VAL A 16 6.42 -0.15 1.70
C VAL A 16 6.82 -1.61 1.49
N ALA A 17 6.61 -2.17 0.29
CA ALA A 17 6.99 -3.56 -0.02
C ALA A 17 8.48 -3.80 0.19
N ALA A 18 9.34 -2.87 -0.24
CA ALA A 18 10.79 -2.94 -0.02
C ALA A 18 11.20 -2.97 1.47
N GLN A 19 10.32 -2.50 2.39
CA GLN A 19 10.57 -2.55 3.84
C GLN A 19 10.07 -3.84 4.48
N VAL A 20 8.90 -4.33 4.05
CA VAL A 20 8.21 -5.44 4.74
C VAL A 20 8.41 -6.81 4.09
N ALA A 21 8.81 -6.84 2.82
CA ALA A 21 9.16 -8.03 2.07
C ALA A 21 10.26 -7.70 1.04
N PRO A 22 11.46 -7.30 1.49
CA PRO A 22 12.59 -7.02 0.59
C PRO A 22 12.95 -8.20 -0.32
N GLU A 23 12.66 -9.43 0.11
CA GLU A 23 12.80 -10.66 -0.67
C GLU A 23 11.89 -10.72 -1.91
N GLU A 24 10.86 -9.88 -1.99
CA GLU A 24 9.91 -9.82 -3.12
C GLU A 24 10.21 -8.67 -4.09
N ASP A 25 11.27 -7.87 -3.89
CA ASP A 25 11.54 -6.66 -4.68
C ASP A 25 11.62 -6.93 -6.20
N GLU A 26 12.32 -7.99 -6.60
CA GLU A 26 12.43 -8.40 -8.00
C GLU A 26 11.08 -8.83 -8.60
N LEU A 27 10.15 -9.30 -7.77
CA LEU A 27 8.81 -9.74 -8.16
C LEU A 27 7.80 -8.59 -8.15
N PHE A 28 8.12 -7.46 -7.51
CA PHE A 28 7.16 -6.37 -7.27
C PHE A 28 6.42 -5.95 -8.55
N THR A 29 7.14 -5.75 -9.65
CA THR A 29 6.54 -5.29 -10.91
C THR A 29 5.56 -6.31 -11.49
N VAL A 30 5.85 -7.61 -11.34
CA VAL A 30 4.97 -8.69 -11.80
C VAL A 30 3.74 -8.81 -10.90
N LEU A 31 3.93 -8.72 -9.58
CA LEU A 31 2.85 -8.80 -8.59
C LEU A 31 1.91 -7.59 -8.68
N ASP A 32 2.45 -6.38 -8.86
CA ASP A 32 1.68 -5.16 -9.10
C ASP A 32 0.81 -5.27 -10.37
N ALA A 33 1.40 -5.72 -11.47
CA ALA A 33 0.67 -5.93 -12.73
C ALA A 33 -0.43 -6.99 -12.59
N ALA A 34 -0.15 -8.10 -11.90
CA ALA A 34 -1.12 -9.16 -11.66
C ALA A 34 -2.27 -8.69 -10.74
N TYR A 35 -1.94 -7.96 -9.67
CA TYR A 35 -2.91 -7.39 -8.74
C TYR A 35 -3.86 -6.42 -9.45
N ARG A 36 -3.35 -5.52 -10.28
CA ARG A 36 -4.22 -4.60 -11.03
C ARG A 36 -5.18 -5.29 -11.99
N LYS A 37 -4.78 -6.45 -12.52
CA LYS A 37 -5.64 -7.22 -13.41
C LYS A 37 -6.79 -7.88 -12.65
N ASP A 38 -6.52 -8.38 -11.45
CA ASP A 38 -7.51 -9.05 -10.61
C ASP A 38 -7.13 -8.94 -9.11
N PRO A 39 -7.54 -7.86 -8.42
CA PRO A 39 -7.17 -7.63 -7.03
C PRO A 39 -7.70 -8.71 -6.09
N ALA A 40 -8.91 -9.20 -6.35
CA ALA A 40 -9.57 -10.19 -5.50
C ALA A 40 -8.82 -11.52 -5.54
N ARG A 41 -8.33 -11.94 -6.71
CA ARG A 41 -7.60 -13.19 -6.86
C ARG A 41 -6.31 -13.26 -6.04
N LEU A 42 -5.60 -12.15 -5.85
CA LEU A 42 -4.34 -12.13 -5.11
C LEU A 42 -4.48 -11.81 -3.62
N THR A 43 -5.68 -11.43 -3.18
CA THR A 43 -5.96 -11.03 -1.79
C THR A 43 -6.99 -11.91 -1.09
N ALA A 44 -7.64 -12.81 -1.82
CA ALA A 44 -8.50 -13.84 -1.25
C ALA A 44 -7.68 -14.84 -0.44
N GLY A 45 -7.47 -14.54 0.84
CA GLY A 45 -6.90 -15.48 1.82
C GLY A 45 -7.95 -16.47 2.32
N GLY A 46 -7.77 -17.75 2.03
CA GLY A 46 -7.94 -18.86 3.00
C GLY A 46 -9.26 -19.05 3.76
N SER A 47 -10.44 -18.78 3.20
CA SER A 47 -11.73 -19.18 3.81
C SER A 47 -12.72 -19.79 2.82
N GLY A 48 -12.22 -20.67 1.95
CA GLY A 48 -13.04 -21.59 1.19
C GLY A 48 -12.49 -23.00 1.34
N ASP A 49 -13.27 -23.90 1.93
CA ASP A 49 -13.14 -25.36 1.85
C ASP A 49 -13.33 -25.86 0.40
N ASP A 50 -12.76 -25.16 -0.57
CA ASP A 50 -12.70 -25.63 -1.95
C ASP A 50 -11.23 -25.82 -2.31
N GLU A 51 -10.87 -27.09 -2.28
CA GLU A 51 -9.60 -27.70 -2.54
C GLU A 51 -9.07 -27.25 -3.92
N MET A 52 -8.45 -26.07 -4.02
CA MET A 52 -7.62 -25.71 -5.17
C MET A 52 -6.31 -26.50 -5.08
N LEU A 53 -6.39 -27.76 -5.50
CA LEU A 53 -5.26 -28.63 -5.77
C LEU A 53 -4.22 -27.92 -6.66
N GLY A 54 -3.00 -27.80 -6.15
CA GLY A 54 -1.79 -27.91 -6.98
C GLY A 54 -0.90 -26.67 -6.99
N PHE A 55 0.20 -26.74 -6.23
CA PHE A 55 1.46 -26.03 -6.43
C PHE A 55 1.37 -24.55 -6.85
N GLY A 56 1.43 -23.66 -5.87
CA GLY A 56 1.66 -22.22 -6.08
C GLY A 56 0.84 -21.32 -5.16
N VAL A 57 -0.29 -21.79 -4.64
CA VAL A 57 -1.17 -20.99 -3.76
C VAL A 57 -0.63 -20.90 -2.33
N GLU A 58 -0.03 -21.98 -1.80
CA GLU A 58 0.70 -21.93 -0.52
C GLU A 58 1.92 -20.99 -0.58
N THR A 59 2.56 -20.89 -1.75
CA THR A 59 3.70 -19.99 -1.99
C THR A 59 3.24 -18.53 -2.13
N MET A 60 2.03 -18.31 -2.69
CA MET A 60 1.40 -17.00 -2.80
C MET A 60 0.80 -16.52 -1.46
N ALA A 61 0.33 -17.43 -0.61
CA ALA A 61 -0.15 -17.11 0.74
C ALA A 61 0.97 -16.57 1.65
N ALA A 62 2.23 -16.81 1.31
CA ALA A 62 3.40 -16.23 1.98
C ALA A 62 3.76 -14.82 1.46
N LEU A 63 3.21 -14.39 0.32
CA LEU A 63 3.61 -13.12 -0.30
C LEU A 63 2.98 -11.94 0.40
N MET A 64 3.82 -10.97 0.79
CA MET A 64 3.37 -9.74 1.42
C MET A 64 2.97 -8.68 0.40
N THR A 65 3.60 -8.65 -0.78
CA THR A 65 3.36 -7.59 -1.78
C THR A 65 1.90 -7.47 -2.19
N PRO A 66 1.13 -8.57 -2.44
CA PRO A 66 -0.31 -8.45 -2.69
C PRO A 66 -1.10 -7.80 -1.55
N VAL A 67 -0.72 -8.09 -0.30
CA VAL A 67 -1.33 -7.48 0.89
C VAL A 67 -0.97 -6.00 0.98
N VAL A 68 0.29 -5.65 0.72
CA VAL A 68 0.75 -4.25 0.65
C VAL A 68 -0.05 -3.48 -0.39
N LEU A 69 -0.20 -4.02 -1.60
CA LEU A 69 -0.97 -3.41 -2.68
C LEU A 69 -2.43 -3.18 -2.24
N ALA A 70 -3.07 -4.17 -1.64
CA ALA A 70 -4.44 -4.07 -1.12
C ALA A 70 -4.60 -2.96 -0.07
N VAL A 71 -3.68 -2.93 0.89
CA VAL A 71 -3.66 -1.93 1.97
C VAL A 71 -3.43 -0.53 1.41
N VAL A 72 -2.46 -0.37 0.51
CA VAL A 72 -2.12 0.92 -0.08
C VAL A 72 -3.25 1.44 -0.97
N THR A 73 -3.90 0.58 -1.76
CA THR A 73 -5.12 0.94 -2.51
C THR A 73 -6.21 1.48 -1.57
N GLU A 74 -6.47 0.79 -0.46
CA GLU A 74 -7.49 1.18 0.52
C GLU A 74 -7.15 2.51 1.22
N VAL A 75 -5.90 2.68 1.62
CA VAL A 75 -5.41 3.93 2.22
C VAL A 75 -5.52 5.09 1.23
N MET A 76 -5.12 4.90 -0.03
CA MET A 76 -5.23 5.92 -1.06
C MET A 76 -6.69 6.26 -1.37
N ARG A 77 -7.59 5.28 -1.33
CA ARG A 77 -9.04 5.50 -1.41
C ARG A 77 -9.53 6.37 -0.25
N TYR A 78 -9.24 6.00 0.99
CA TYR A 78 -9.62 6.77 2.18
C TYR A 78 -9.12 8.23 2.09
N LEU A 79 -7.84 8.40 1.76
CA LEU A 79 -7.25 9.72 1.59
C LEU A 79 -8.02 10.49 0.50
N THR A 80 -8.23 9.90 -0.67
CA THR A 80 -8.91 10.57 -1.80
C THR A 80 -10.34 10.99 -1.44
N GLU A 81 -11.07 10.14 -0.71
CA GLU A 81 -12.42 10.44 -0.22
C GLU A 81 -12.44 11.60 0.79
N GLN A 82 -11.46 11.67 1.69
CA GLN A 82 -11.38 12.71 2.72
C GLN A 82 -10.86 14.06 2.19
N TYR A 83 -9.94 14.07 1.22
CA TYR A 83 -9.22 15.29 0.83
C TYR A 83 -9.36 15.70 -0.64
N GLY A 84 -9.96 14.85 -1.49
CA GLY A 84 -10.30 15.16 -2.89
C GLY A 84 -9.16 15.81 -3.69
N THR A 85 -9.44 16.96 -4.30
CA THR A 85 -8.49 17.71 -5.15
C THR A 85 -7.22 18.17 -4.40
N SER A 86 -7.29 18.31 -3.07
CA SER A 86 -6.15 18.74 -2.25
C SER A 86 -5.04 17.68 -2.19
N LEU A 87 -5.41 16.39 -2.29
CA LEU A 87 -4.45 15.32 -2.47
C LEU A 87 -3.76 15.39 -3.81
N ARG A 88 -4.48 15.70 -4.89
CA ARG A 88 -3.88 15.85 -6.23
C ARG A 88 -2.78 16.90 -6.19
N SER A 89 -3.10 18.09 -5.69
CA SER A 89 -2.11 19.17 -5.54
C SER A 89 -0.92 18.73 -4.70
N ARG A 90 -1.13 17.99 -3.60
CA ARG A 90 -0.03 17.42 -2.80
C ARG A 90 0.83 16.43 -3.59
N LEU A 91 0.22 15.49 -4.31
CA LEU A 91 0.92 14.44 -5.07
C LEU A 91 1.67 15.00 -6.28
N SER A 92 1.04 15.89 -7.05
CA SER A 92 1.67 16.53 -8.21
C SER A 92 2.81 17.48 -7.80
N LEU A 93 2.65 18.24 -6.70
CA LEU A 93 3.75 19.05 -6.14
C LEU A 93 4.89 18.19 -5.61
N ARG A 94 4.60 17.03 -5.01
CA ARG A 94 5.62 16.08 -4.53
C ARG A 94 6.42 15.49 -5.68
N ARG A 95 5.78 15.12 -6.79
CA ARG A 95 6.48 14.65 -8.00
C ARG A 95 7.45 15.70 -8.54
N ALA A 96 6.98 16.94 -8.67
CA ALA A 96 7.82 18.05 -9.11
C ALA A 96 9.05 18.24 -8.19
N ARG A 97 8.91 17.99 -6.88
CA ARG A 97 10.02 18.04 -5.91
C ARG A 97 10.92 16.80 -5.89
N ARG A 98 10.38 15.62 -6.21
CA ARG A 98 11.19 14.40 -6.35
C ARG A 98 12.11 14.50 -7.57
N ASP A 99 11.62 15.12 -8.65
CA ASP A 99 12.41 15.43 -9.84
C ASP A 99 13.31 16.67 -9.65
N ALA A 100 12.90 17.63 -8.80
CA ALA A 100 13.67 18.83 -8.44
C ALA A 100 14.06 18.80 -6.96
N ALA A 101 15.13 18.08 -6.63
CA ALA A 101 15.67 18.05 -5.28
C ALA A 101 16.22 19.43 -4.86
N ALA A 102 15.38 20.29 -4.25
CA ALA A 102 15.74 21.30 -3.24
C ALA A 102 14.53 22.17 -2.83
N THR A 103 14.27 22.22 -1.51
CA THR A 103 13.67 23.30 -0.70
C THR A 103 12.22 23.76 -1.00
N GLU A 104 11.47 24.10 0.08
CA GLU A 104 10.18 24.83 0.15
C GLU A 104 8.87 24.02 0.39
N PRO A 105 7.68 24.65 0.44
CA PRO A 105 6.92 25.03 1.64
C PRO A 105 5.91 23.97 2.10
N ALA A 106 5.36 24.16 3.30
CA ALA A 106 4.50 23.24 4.06
C ALA A 106 3.08 23.12 3.50
N THR A 107 2.83 22.15 2.62
CA THR A 107 1.50 21.53 2.54
C THR A 107 1.20 20.91 3.92
N PRO A 108 -0.04 21.00 4.45
CA PRO A 108 -0.33 20.45 5.77
C PRO A 108 0.03 18.97 5.76
N ALA A 109 0.99 18.59 6.59
CA ALA A 109 1.41 17.21 6.75
C ALA A 109 0.20 16.37 7.18
N ILE A 110 0.23 15.07 6.89
CA ILE A 110 -0.74 14.14 7.46
C ILE A 110 -0.58 14.22 8.98
N ASP A 111 -1.66 14.54 9.69
CA ASP A 111 -1.63 14.70 11.14
C ASP A 111 -1.64 13.35 11.87
N ASP A 112 -1.44 13.36 13.18
CA ASP A 112 -1.35 12.14 13.97
C ASP A 112 -2.67 11.36 14.04
N ALA A 113 -3.82 12.05 13.99
CA ALA A 113 -5.12 11.40 13.98
C ALA A 113 -5.35 10.65 12.66
N GLN A 114 -4.93 11.26 11.54
CA GLN A 114 -4.98 10.65 10.22
C GLN A 114 -4.05 9.44 10.13
N LEU A 115 -2.83 9.53 10.67
CA LEU A 115 -1.91 8.39 10.73
C LEU A 115 -2.44 7.27 11.64
N ALA A 116 -3.14 7.60 12.73
CA ALA A 116 -3.79 6.61 13.56
C ALA A 116 -4.92 5.88 12.81
N HIS A 117 -5.72 6.62 12.03
CA HIS A 117 -6.76 6.01 11.21
C HIS A 117 -6.19 5.13 10.09
N VAL A 118 -5.11 5.56 9.43
CA VAL A 118 -4.38 4.75 8.45
C VAL A 118 -3.88 3.45 9.09
N ARG A 119 -3.30 3.50 10.30
CA ARG A 119 -2.89 2.29 11.02
C ARG A 119 -4.07 1.34 11.25
N SER A 120 -5.24 1.86 11.64
CA SER A 120 -6.45 1.05 11.81
C SER A 120 -6.82 0.32 10.51
N ILE A 121 -6.87 1.04 9.39
CA ILE A 121 -7.16 0.47 8.07
C ILE A 121 -6.21 -0.68 7.74
N VAL A 122 -4.91 -0.47 7.98
CA VAL A 122 -3.87 -1.48 7.71
C VAL A 122 -4.08 -2.73 8.57
N LEU A 123 -4.31 -2.55 9.88
CA LEU A 123 -4.50 -3.67 10.82
C LEU A 123 -5.78 -4.46 10.50
N ASP A 124 -6.87 -3.79 10.15
CA ASP A 124 -8.12 -4.44 9.77
C ASP A 124 -7.95 -5.29 8.50
N LYS A 125 -7.20 -4.79 7.51
CA LYS A 125 -6.87 -5.53 6.29
C LYS A 125 -5.94 -6.70 6.54
N CYS A 126 -4.93 -6.54 7.40
CA CYS A 126 -4.04 -7.64 7.78
C CYS A 126 -4.80 -8.75 8.50
N THR A 127 -5.76 -8.38 9.36
CA THR A 127 -6.64 -9.34 10.05
C THR A 127 -7.51 -10.11 9.06
N GLN A 128 -8.12 -9.42 8.09
CA GLN A 128 -8.91 -10.05 7.02
C GLN A 128 -8.07 -11.01 6.16
N ALA A 129 -6.77 -10.71 5.99
CA ALA A 129 -5.84 -11.53 5.23
C ALA A 129 -5.16 -12.64 6.06
N GLY A 130 -5.50 -12.77 7.36
CA GLY A 130 -4.91 -13.79 8.24
C GLY A 130 -3.43 -13.58 8.56
N ILE A 131 -2.93 -12.35 8.45
CA ILE A 131 -1.53 -12.01 8.72
C ILE A 131 -1.30 -11.96 10.23
N ASP A 132 -0.15 -12.46 10.69
CA ASP A 132 0.20 -12.43 12.11
C ASP A 132 0.36 -10.99 12.64
N GLU A 133 0.21 -10.83 13.95
CA GLU A 133 0.22 -9.53 14.60
C GLU A 133 1.56 -8.77 14.43
N GLY A 134 2.68 -9.48 14.39
CA GLY A 134 4.01 -8.88 14.22
C GLY A 134 4.15 -8.24 12.84
N ARG A 135 3.84 -9.00 11.78
CA ARG A 135 3.84 -8.51 10.40
C ARG A 135 2.80 -7.42 10.18
N SER A 136 1.63 -7.54 10.80
CA SER A 136 0.56 -6.54 10.73
C SER A 136 1.00 -5.18 11.27
N ARG A 137 1.67 -5.17 12.44
CA ARG A 137 2.21 -3.94 13.05
C ARG A 137 3.34 -3.35 12.20
N LEU A 138 4.26 -4.19 11.71
CA LEU A 138 5.34 -3.75 10.83
C LEU A 138 4.79 -3.07 9.57
N LEU A 139 3.76 -3.65 8.93
CA LEU A 139 3.12 -3.03 7.78
C LEU A 139 2.44 -1.70 8.13
N ALA A 140 1.70 -1.65 9.24
CA ALA A 140 1.02 -0.43 9.68
C ALA A 140 2.00 0.72 9.94
N ASP A 141 3.12 0.44 10.58
CA ASP A 141 4.15 1.43 10.86
C ASP A 141 4.95 1.83 9.61
N SER A 142 5.20 0.90 8.70
CA SER A 142 5.86 1.19 7.41
C SER A 142 4.99 2.11 6.55
N VAL A 143 3.69 1.85 6.46
CA VAL A 143 2.73 2.71 5.73
C VAL A 143 2.63 4.08 6.39
N ALA A 144 2.44 4.16 7.70
CA ALA A 144 2.34 5.43 8.42
C ALA A 144 3.64 6.24 8.34
N GLY A 145 4.79 5.57 8.45
CA GLY A 145 6.12 6.15 8.31
C GLY A 145 6.37 6.70 6.91
N ALA A 146 6.01 5.94 5.87
CA ALA A 146 6.08 6.39 4.48
C ALA A 146 5.23 7.64 4.23
N LEU A 147 3.99 7.65 4.71
CA LEU A 147 3.10 8.79 4.58
C LEU A 147 3.59 10.05 5.33
N ARG A 148 4.25 9.86 6.48
CA ARG A 148 4.83 10.92 7.31
C ARG A 148 6.13 11.49 6.72
N ASN A 149 7.05 10.61 6.31
CA ASN A 149 8.40 10.97 5.85
C ASN A 149 8.43 11.38 4.37
N GLY A 150 7.37 11.07 3.62
CA GLY A 150 7.23 11.41 2.21
C GLY A 150 7.15 10.16 1.35
N GLY A 151 6.02 10.03 0.65
CA GLY A 151 6.07 9.71 -0.78
C GLY A 151 6.40 10.98 -1.54
#